data_AF-A0A953M5Y4-F1
#
_entry.id   AF-A0A953M5Y4-F1
#
_cell.length_a   1.000
_cell.length_b   1.000
_cell.length_c   1.000
_cell.angle_alpha   90.00
_cell.angle_beta   90.00
_cell.angle_gamma   90.00
#
_symmetry.space_group_name_H-M   'P 1'
#
loop_
_entity.id
_entity.type
_entity.pdbx_description
1 polymer ?
#
loop_
_entity_poly.entity_id
_entity_poly.type
_entity_poly.pdbx_seq_one_letter_code
_entity_poly.pdbx_strand_id
1 'polypeptide(L)'
;MDWKRIAQAFGGLLLGVSICSAQHADTPGNDPAPSSDLAARSHVYRLDFESFYETDTGPCDIPSAFSELIRGTMNVSFGGHDASFQVHRVRDVNWLLTVGEEETRVSGHGTLWFGGGLGPLPLARLTLTLRWGDERDVVFDSGFVPVEPGLTPAIDLTVREVDAEPCWTRIVRVAASIVPRSQMIPYRLRDSAVWEQISPTGYTIWRPLDGHFRLVELPLETNTQPPVHEAAVVSVLWTAPASALADWPLRVQGAGLYRLGTFGVPTVVEQRLEADLTLIEGRWVSVRRLRFDSGLQPFNSVSWLP
;
A
#
# COMPACT_ATOMS: atom_id res chain seq x y z
N MET A 1 9.08 0.74 21.90
CA MET A 1 10.51 0.32 21.86
C MET A 1 11.10 0.94 20.60
N ASP A 2 12.22 1.67 20.72
CA ASP A 2 12.71 2.64 19.72
C ASP A 2 13.43 1.96 18.55
N TRP A 3 12.88 2.07 17.34
CA TRP A 3 13.37 1.49 16.09
C TRP A 3 14.80 1.96 15.71
N LYS A 4 15.31 3.02 16.35
CA LYS A 4 16.67 3.56 16.15
C LYS A 4 17.81 2.65 16.59
N ARG A 5 17.57 1.63 17.42
CA ARG A 5 18.66 0.92 18.14
C ARG A 5 19.23 -0.34 17.47
N ILE A 6 18.79 -0.71 16.28
CA ILE A 6 19.05 -2.05 15.73
C ILE A 6 20.25 -2.12 14.75
N ALA A 7 20.82 -0.99 14.31
CA ALA A 7 21.66 -0.95 13.11
C ALA A 7 23.18 -1.24 13.28
N GLN A 8 23.63 -2.15 14.16
CA GLN A 8 25.08 -2.45 14.31
C GLN A 8 25.41 -3.94 14.36
N ALA A 9 25.85 -4.55 13.24
CA ALA A 9 26.84 -5.65 13.20
C ALA A 9 27.10 -6.24 11.79
N PHE A 10 28.37 -6.16 11.36
CA PHE A 10 29.23 -7.08 10.58
C PHE A 10 28.83 -7.70 9.22
N GLY A 11 29.81 -7.69 8.30
CA GLY A 11 29.67 -7.92 6.85
C GLY A 11 30.10 -9.29 6.29
N GLY A 12 30.01 -9.42 4.95
CA GLY A 12 30.43 -10.58 4.14
C GLY A 12 29.66 -10.69 2.81
N LEU A 13 30.24 -11.30 1.77
CA LEU A 13 30.04 -11.02 0.32
C LEU A 13 29.25 -12.13 -0.46
N LEU A 14 28.45 -11.74 -1.49
CA LEU A 14 28.13 -12.37 -2.82
C LEU A 14 26.67 -12.78 -3.24
N LEU A 15 26.20 -12.09 -4.31
CA LEU A 15 25.48 -12.42 -5.58
C LEU A 15 23.98 -12.77 -5.76
N GLY A 16 23.26 -11.82 -6.41
CA GLY A 16 21.88 -11.90 -6.95
C GLY A 16 21.02 -10.62 -6.74
N VAL A 17 19.70 -10.63 -6.98
CA VAL A 17 18.76 -9.54 -6.65
C VAL A 17 18.80 -9.17 -5.14
N SER A 18 19.58 -8.16 -4.78
CA SER A 18 19.65 -7.61 -3.43
C SER A 18 18.88 -6.29 -3.37
N ILE A 19 17.57 -6.37 -3.13
CA ILE A 19 16.75 -5.19 -2.84
C ILE A 19 16.30 -5.31 -1.40
N CYS A 20 16.50 -4.23 -0.64
CA CYS A 20 16.00 -3.99 0.73
C CYS A 20 16.98 -4.23 1.85
N SER A 21 18.09 -3.50 1.83
CA SER A 21 18.46 -2.91 3.10
C SER A 21 18.18 -1.41 3.09
N ALA A 22 17.46 -0.98 4.11
CA ALA A 22 16.98 0.38 4.24
C ALA A 22 17.59 1.00 5.49
N GLN A 23 18.07 2.23 5.37
CA GLN A 23 18.57 2.99 6.51
C GLN A 23 17.53 4.03 6.90
N HIS A 24 17.35 4.21 8.21
CA HIS A 24 16.48 5.25 8.72
C HIS A 24 17.06 6.63 8.37
N ALA A 25 16.24 7.52 7.83
CA ALA A 25 16.65 8.88 7.49
C ALA A 25 16.23 9.85 8.61
N ASP A 26 17.19 10.34 9.41
CA ASP A 26 16.92 11.39 10.39
C ASP A 26 16.78 12.75 9.69
N THR A 27 15.61 13.39 9.77
CA THR A 27 15.50 14.85 9.57
C THR A 27 14.31 15.42 10.36
N PRO A 28 14.53 16.29 11.36
CA PRO A 28 13.46 17.06 12.00
C PRO A 28 13.22 18.36 11.23
N GLY A 29 11.98 18.61 10.80
CA GLY A 29 11.60 19.85 10.12
C GLY A 29 10.21 20.31 10.55
N ASN A 30 10.13 21.55 11.06
CA ASN A 30 8.97 22.19 11.68
C ASN A 30 7.74 22.34 10.74
N ASP A 31 6.55 22.08 11.28
CA ASP A 31 5.24 22.19 10.61
C ASP A 31 4.67 23.62 10.62
N PRO A 32 3.94 24.03 9.55
CA PRO A 32 2.75 24.87 9.68
C PRO A 32 1.46 24.03 9.65
N ALA A 33 0.42 24.55 10.33
CA ALA A 33 -0.90 23.97 10.56
C ALA A 33 -1.66 23.51 9.29
N PRO A 34 -2.63 22.56 9.42
CA PRO A 34 -3.42 22.07 8.29
C PRO A 34 -4.47 23.10 7.85
N SER A 35 -4.20 23.83 6.77
CA SER A 35 -5.21 24.61 6.04
C SER A 35 -5.36 24.07 4.62
N SER A 36 -6.56 23.57 4.29
CA SER A 36 -7.18 23.48 2.94
C SER A 36 -6.33 23.07 1.72
N ASP A 37 -5.27 22.26 1.86
CA ASP A 37 -4.33 21.93 0.77
C ASP A 37 -4.59 20.58 0.08
N LEU A 38 -5.82 20.05 0.18
CA LEU A 38 -6.27 18.82 -0.50
C LEU A 38 -6.20 18.91 -2.02
N ALA A 39 -6.15 20.13 -2.59
CA ALA A 39 -6.10 20.36 -4.02
C ALA A 39 -4.70 20.18 -4.65
N ALA A 40 -3.63 20.17 -3.85
CA ALA A 40 -2.25 20.14 -4.36
C ALA A 40 -1.43 18.91 -3.92
N ARG A 41 -1.92 18.10 -2.98
CA ARG A 41 -1.11 17.04 -2.36
C ARG A 41 -1.76 15.67 -2.42
N SER A 42 -0.93 14.67 -2.69
CA SER A 42 -1.23 13.26 -2.49
C SER A 42 -1.11 12.95 -1.00
N HIS A 43 -2.13 12.29 -0.46
CA HIS A 43 -2.24 11.92 0.94
C HIS A 43 -2.30 10.41 1.09
N VAL A 44 -1.56 9.87 2.05
CA VAL A 44 -1.67 8.46 2.45
C VAL A 44 -2.79 8.37 3.48
N TYR A 45 -3.73 7.47 3.21
CA TYR A 45 -4.82 7.09 4.09
C TYR A 45 -4.51 5.73 4.70
N ARG A 46 -4.77 5.58 6.00
CA ARG A 46 -4.74 4.28 6.69
C ARG A 46 -6.16 3.90 7.08
N LEU A 47 -6.49 2.63 6.89
CA LEU A 47 -7.75 2.08 7.38
C LEU A 47 -7.76 2.09 8.90
N ASP A 48 -8.84 2.64 9.45
CA ASP A 48 -9.15 2.66 10.87
C ASP A 48 -9.80 1.32 11.26
N PHE A 49 -9.82 1.00 12.56
CA PHE A 49 -10.34 -0.25 13.10
C PHE A 49 -11.83 -0.51 12.80
N GLU A 50 -12.57 0.51 12.39
CA GLU A 50 -13.98 0.40 12.00
C GLU A 50 -14.15 -0.10 10.56
N SER A 51 -13.07 -0.23 9.80
CA SER A 51 -13.11 -0.84 8.47
C SER A 51 -13.34 -2.34 8.58
N PHE A 52 -14.27 -2.84 7.79
CA PHE A 52 -14.59 -4.27 7.73
C PHE A 52 -14.88 -4.73 6.32
N TYR A 53 -14.70 -6.02 6.10
CA TYR A 53 -15.13 -6.76 4.94
C TYR A 53 -16.26 -7.69 5.33
N GLU A 54 -17.32 -7.71 4.55
CA GLU A 54 -18.43 -8.65 4.69
C GLU A 54 -18.66 -9.36 3.37
N THR A 55 -19.01 -10.63 3.46
CA THR A 55 -19.50 -11.40 2.32
C THR A 55 -20.83 -12.01 2.70
N ASP A 56 -21.85 -11.75 1.88
CA ASP A 56 -23.09 -12.50 1.95
C ASP A 56 -22.84 -13.88 1.33
N THR A 57 -23.05 -14.94 2.10
CA THR A 57 -22.70 -16.33 1.70
C THR A 57 -23.85 -17.33 1.85
N GLY A 58 -25.09 -16.85 1.94
CA GLY A 58 -26.27 -17.68 2.15
C GLY A 58 -27.35 -17.46 1.09
N PRO A 59 -28.38 -18.33 1.01
CA PRO A 59 -29.65 -17.90 0.42
C PRO A 59 -30.08 -16.62 1.13
N CYS A 60 -30.59 -15.64 0.38
CA CYS A 60 -30.93 -14.29 0.86
C CYS A 60 -31.80 -14.23 2.15
N ASP A 61 -32.33 -15.37 2.61
CA ASP A 61 -33.15 -15.56 3.80
C ASP A 61 -32.36 -15.95 5.08
N ILE A 62 -31.05 -16.16 5.01
CA ILE A 62 -30.22 -16.49 6.19
C ILE A 62 -29.20 -15.37 6.44
N PRO A 63 -29.22 -14.72 7.62
CA PRO A 63 -28.17 -13.79 7.99
C PRO A 63 -26.89 -14.56 8.29
N SER A 64 -26.01 -14.69 7.28
CA SER A 64 -24.65 -15.19 7.43
C SER A 64 -23.66 -14.15 6.88
N ALA A 65 -23.68 -12.95 7.47
CA ALA A 65 -22.62 -11.98 7.28
C ALA A 65 -21.49 -12.31 8.25
N PHE A 66 -20.36 -12.77 7.72
CA PHE A 66 -19.11 -12.78 8.46
C PHE A 66 -18.46 -11.42 8.25
N SER A 67 -18.24 -10.69 9.34
CA SER A 67 -17.55 -9.40 9.32
C SER A 67 -16.12 -9.65 9.72
N GLU A 68 -15.21 -9.37 8.80
CA GLU A 68 -13.78 -9.63 8.94
C GLU A 68 -13.02 -8.31 8.96
N LEU A 69 -11.93 -8.27 9.73
CA LEU A 69 -11.12 -7.08 9.83
C LEU A 69 -10.33 -6.87 8.53
N ILE A 70 -10.38 -5.65 8.02
CA ILE A 70 -9.53 -5.22 6.92
C ILE A 70 -8.66 -4.05 7.36
N ARG A 71 -7.35 -4.17 7.13
CA ARG A 71 -6.35 -3.16 7.51
C ARG A 71 -5.46 -2.82 6.33
N GLY A 72 -4.86 -1.64 6.33
CA GLY A 72 -3.91 -1.27 5.29
C GLY A 72 -3.92 0.21 4.96
N THR A 73 -3.44 0.55 3.77
CA THR A 73 -3.36 1.93 3.31
C THR A 73 -3.80 2.10 1.85
N MET A 74 -4.06 3.34 1.48
CA MET A 74 -4.26 3.76 0.09
C MET A 74 -3.74 5.18 -0.10
N ASN A 75 -3.45 5.55 -1.35
CA ASN A 75 -3.05 6.90 -1.70
C ASN A 75 -4.20 7.62 -2.39
N VAL A 76 -4.56 8.80 -1.89
CA VAL A 76 -5.59 9.66 -2.48
C VAL A 76 -4.95 10.96 -2.94
N SER A 77 -5.15 11.30 -4.20
CA SER A 77 -4.59 12.49 -4.82
C SER A 77 -5.63 13.26 -5.58
N PHE A 78 -5.56 14.59 -5.56
CA PHE A 78 -6.47 15.42 -6.34
C PHE A 78 -6.34 15.11 -7.84
N GLY A 79 -7.48 14.82 -8.47
CA GLY A 79 -7.59 14.43 -9.88
C GLY A 79 -8.18 15.52 -10.77
N GLY A 80 -8.94 16.46 -10.20
CA GLY A 80 -9.58 17.56 -10.92
C GLY A 80 -10.93 17.91 -10.32
N HIS A 81 -11.71 18.69 -11.07
CA HIS A 81 -13.10 19.00 -10.77
C HIS A 81 -13.99 18.48 -11.89
N ASP A 82 -15.20 18.06 -11.53
CA ASP A 82 -16.28 17.79 -12.47
C ASP A 82 -17.57 18.44 -11.92
N ALA A 83 -18.06 19.47 -12.63
CA ALA A 83 -19.15 20.32 -12.18
C ALA A 83 -18.97 20.80 -10.72
N SER A 84 -19.85 20.38 -9.81
CA SER A 84 -19.83 20.73 -8.38
C SER A 84 -19.00 19.76 -7.53
N PHE A 85 -18.33 18.78 -8.13
CA PHE A 85 -17.58 17.75 -7.43
C PHE A 85 -16.07 17.95 -7.58
N GLN A 86 -15.35 17.71 -6.49
CA GLN A 86 -13.92 17.42 -6.52
C GLN A 86 -13.75 15.93 -6.80
N VAL A 87 -12.88 15.61 -7.76
CA VAL A 87 -12.59 14.24 -8.15
C VAL A 87 -11.16 13.93 -7.73
N HIS A 88 -11.02 12.92 -6.89
CA HIS A 88 -9.74 12.42 -6.41
C HIS A 88 -9.47 11.03 -7.00
N ARG A 89 -8.20 10.77 -7.32
CA ARG A 89 -7.72 9.45 -7.74
C ARG A 89 -7.26 8.68 -6.51
N VAL A 90 -7.81 7.49 -6.34
CA VAL A 90 -7.35 6.49 -5.38
C VAL A 90 -6.38 5.56 -6.10
N ARG A 91 -5.19 5.39 -5.54
CA ARG A 91 -4.11 4.55 -6.08
C ARG A 91 -3.47 3.76 -4.96
N ASP A 92 -2.70 2.76 -5.37
CA ASP A 92 -1.85 1.99 -4.47
C ASP A 92 -2.65 1.46 -3.26
N VAL A 93 -3.88 1.00 -3.52
CA VAL A 93 -4.65 0.31 -2.48
C VAL A 93 -3.86 -0.93 -2.12
N ASN A 94 -3.49 -1.00 -0.85
CA ASN A 94 -2.72 -2.09 -0.29
C ASN A 94 -3.31 -2.42 1.08
N TRP A 95 -4.30 -3.29 1.05
CA TRP A 95 -4.99 -3.78 2.22
C TRP A 95 -4.69 -5.26 2.45
N LEU A 96 -4.98 -5.70 3.67
CA LEU A 96 -4.85 -7.05 4.13
C LEU A 96 -6.16 -7.41 4.80
N LEU A 97 -6.79 -8.44 4.26
CA LEU A 97 -7.99 -9.05 4.78
C LEU A 97 -7.56 -10.32 5.51
N THR A 98 -7.87 -10.43 6.81
CA THR A 98 -7.71 -11.69 7.55
C THR A 98 -9.08 -12.38 7.58
N VAL A 99 -9.18 -13.63 7.14
CA VAL A 99 -10.35 -14.49 7.31
C VAL A 99 -9.91 -15.76 8.04
N GLY A 100 -10.31 -15.90 9.31
CA GLY A 100 -9.77 -16.96 10.16
C GLY A 100 -8.25 -16.84 10.34
N GLU A 101 -7.49 -17.83 9.87
CA GLU A 101 -6.01 -17.83 9.90
C GLU A 101 -5.39 -17.46 8.55
N GLU A 102 -6.19 -17.19 7.52
CA GLU A 102 -5.72 -16.87 6.19
C GLU A 102 -5.70 -15.36 5.95
N GLU A 103 -4.56 -14.85 5.50
CA GLU A 103 -4.41 -13.45 5.13
C GLU A 103 -4.37 -13.30 3.61
N THR A 104 -5.32 -12.54 3.08
CA THR A 104 -5.40 -12.22 1.66
C THR A 104 -5.06 -10.75 1.44
N ARG A 105 -4.09 -10.50 0.58
CA ARG A 105 -3.74 -9.13 0.16
C ARG A 105 -4.78 -8.61 -0.81
N VAL A 106 -5.31 -7.42 -0.55
CA VAL A 106 -6.24 -6.73 -1.45
C VAL A 106 -5.51 -5.54 -2.08
N SER A 107 -5.41 -5.56 -3.41
CA SER A 107 -4.76 -4.53 -4.21
C SER A 107 -5.76 -3.82 -5.12
N GLY A 108 -5.50 -2.58 -5.50
CA GLY A 108 -6.46 -1.88 -6.35
C GLY A 108 -6.23 -0.38 -6.55
N HIS A 109 -7.23 0.24 -7.14
CA HIS A 109 -7.26 1.67 -7.46
C HIS A 109 -8.71 2.13 -7.62
N GLY A 110 -8.94 3.42 -7.81
CA GLY A 110 -10.29 3.93 -7.97
C GLY A 110 -10.41 5.44 -8.01
N THR A 111 -11.60 5.93 -7.70
CA THR A 111 -11.92 7.35 -7.65
C THR A 111 -12.78 7.68 -6.44
N LEU A 112 -12.48 8.80 -5.79
CA LEU A 112 -13.30 9.38 -4.73
C LEU A 112 -13.85 10.71 -5.24
N TRP A 113 -15.17 10.81 -5.28
CA TRP A 113 -15.90 12.03 -5.60
C TRP A 113 -16.38 12.63 -4.29
N PHE A 114 -16.18 13.93 -4.13
CA PHE A 114 -16.63 14.66 -2.95
C PHE A 114 -17.16 16.04 -3.35
N GLY A 115 -18.25 16.45 -2.74
CA GLY A 115 -18.92 17.72 -3.03
C GLY A 115 -20.25 17.48 -3.70
N GLY A 116 -20.74 18.45 -4.45
CA GLY A 116 -22.11 18.43 -4.96
C GLY A 116 -23.16 18.27 -3.86
N GLY A 117 -24.42 18.24 -4.27
CA GLY A 117 -25.57 18.21 -3.38
C GLY A 117 -26.51 19.37 -3.66
N LEU A 118 -27.79 19.05 -3.90
CA LEU A 118 -28.87 20.04 -3.94
C LEU A 118 -29.44 20.32 -2.53
N GLY A 119 -28.94 19.60 -1.52
CA GLY A 119 -29.37 19.67 -0.12
C GLY A 119 -28.30 20.26 0.81
N PRO A 120 -28.54 20.26 2.14
CA PRO A 120 -27.65 20.88 3.13
C PRO A 120 -26.33 20.14 3.37
N LEU A 121 -26.19 18.91 2.85
CA LEU A 121 -25.01 18.06 3.04
C LEU A 121 -24.30 17.83 1.70
N PRO A 122 -22.95 17.85 1.68
CA PRO A 122 -22.19 17.41 0.51
C PRO A 122 -22.43 15.91 0.23
N LEU A 123 -22.25 15.50 -1.02
CA LEU A 123 -22.29 14.10 -1.41
C LEU A 123 -20.86 13.54 -1.55
N ALA A 124 -20.70 12.25 -1.29
CA ALA A 124 -19.48 11.52 -1.61
C ALA A 124 -19.79 10.20 -2.32
N ARG A 125 -18.89 9.78 -3.20
CA ARG A 125 -18.93 8.46 -3.85
C ARG A 125 -17.53 7.90 -3.98
N LEU A 126 -17.35 6.69 -3.48
CA LEU A 126 -16.13 5.93 -3.64
C LEU A 126 -16.38 4.79 -4.62
N THR A 127 -15.60 4.75 -5.69
CA THR A 127 -15.58 3.65 -6.64
C THR A 127 -14.19 3.04 -6.63
N LEU A 128 -14.10 1.73 -6.43
CA LEU A 128 -12.84 1.01 -6.36
C LEU A 128 -12.85 -0.17 -7.34
N THR A 129 -11.70 -0.47 -7.91
CA THR A 129 -11.42 -1.71 -8.61
C THR A 129 -10.40 -2.46 -7.78
N LEU A 130 -10.83 -3.53 -7.14
CA LEU A 130 -10.10 -4.28 -6.14
C LEU A 130 -9.84 -5.70 -6.61
N ARG A 131 -8.73 -6.28 -6.14
CA ARG A 131 -8.28 -7.63 -6.45
C ARG A 131 -7.77 -8.31 -5.19
N TRP A 132 -8.30 -9.49 -4.89
CA TRP A 132 -7.92 -10.33 -3.76
C TRP A 132 -6.87 -11.35 -4.20
N GLY A 133 -5.64 -11.23 -3.71
CA GLY A 133 -4.53 -12.08 -4.12
C GLY A 133 -4.35 -12.09 -5.64
N ASP A 134 -4.51 -13.27 -6.24
CA ASP A 134 -4.39 -13.50 -7.69
C ASP A 134 -5.76 -13.63 -8.39
N GLU A 135 -6.86 -13.25 -7.71
CA GLU A 135 -8.19 -13.18 -8.32
C GLU A 135 -8.27 -12.14 -9.45
N ARG A 136 -9.40 -12.12 -10.15
CA ARG A 136 -9.73 -11.06 -11.12
C ARG A 136 -10.02 -9.74 -10.40
N ASP A 137 -9.85 -8.65 -11.14
CA ASP A 137 -10.29 -7.32 -10.72
C ASP A 137 -11.84 -7.28 -10.63
N VAL A 138 -12.35 -6.72 -9.55
CA VAL A 138 -13.78 -6.56 -9.25
C VAL A 138 -14.08 -5.11 -8.92
N VAL A 139 -15.20 -4.58 -9.42
CA VAL A 139 -15.61 -3.19 -9.23
C VAL A 139 -16.52 -3.08 -8.01
N PHE A 140 -16.28 -2.07 -7.18
CA PHE A 140 -17.05 -1.73 -6.01
C PHE A 140 -17.51 -0.28 -6.07
N ASP A 141 -18.71 -0.01 -5.58
CA ASP A 141 -19.29 1.33 -5.60
C ASP A 141 -20.12 1.59 -4.34
N SER A 142 -19.95 2.77 -3.75
CA SER A 142 -20.81 3.23 -2.64
C SER A 142 -22.11 3.87 -3.13
N GLY A 143 -22.18 4.26 -4.41
CA GLY A 143 -23.14 5.26 -4.86
C GLY A 143 -22.85 6.64 -4.23
N PHE A 144 -23.65 7.64 -4.57
CA PHE A 144 -23.58 8.95 -3.92
C PHE A 144 -24.32 8.92 -2.59
N VAL A 145 -23.61 9.13 -1.49
CA VAL A 145 -24.17 9.20 -0.14
C VAL A 145 -23.93 10.59 0.47
N PRO A 146 -24.88 11.15 1.23
CA PRO A 146 -24.64 12.36 2.00
C PRO A 146 -23.56 12.13 3.06
N VAL A 147 -22.65 13.09 3.21
CA VAL A 147 -21.60 13.07 4.23
C VAL A 147 -21.63 14.37 5.03
N GLU A 148 -21.23 14.31 6.29
CA GLU A 148 -21.27 15.49 7.15
C GLU A 148 -20.24 16.55 6.73
N PRO A 149 -20.60 17.85 6.74
CA PRO A 149 -19.67 18.92 6.47
C PRO A 149 -18.61 19.01 7.57
N GLY A 150 -17.34 19.09 7.19
CA GLY A 150 -16.21 19.24 8.12
C GLY A 150 -15.56 17.93 8.57
N LEU A 151 -16.11 16.76 8.18
CA LEU A 151 -15.45 15.47 8.33
C LEU A 151 -14.31 15.27 7.32
N THR A 152 -14.02 16.29 6.51
CA THR A 152 -12.97 16.20 5.52
C THR A 152 -11.58 16.35 6.14
N PRO A 153 -10.65 15.43 5.80
CA PRO A 153 -10.83 14.41 4.77
C PRO A 153 -10.71 13.00 5.37
N ALA A 154 -11.49 12.64 6.39
CA ALA A 154 -11.70 11.23 6.71
C ALA A 154 -12.66 10.62 5.67
N ILE A 155 -12.47 9.35 5.36
CA ILE A 155 -13.34 8.57 4.49
C ILE A 155 -14.10 7.61 5.39
N ASP A 156 -15.43 7.62 5.33
CA ASP A 156 -16.27 6.60 5.94
C ASP A 156 -17.39 6.27 4.95
N LEU A 157 -17.13 5.26 4.11
CA LEU A 157 -18.02 4.89 3.01
C LEU A 157 -18.08 3.38 2.89
N THR A 158 -19.29 2.84 2.76
CA THR A 158 -19.50 1.43 2.42
C THR A 158 -19.59 1.28 0.91
N VAL A 159 -18.73 0.46 0.33
CA VAL A 159 -18.76 0.09 -1.09
C VAL A 159 -19.26 -1.35 -1.26
N ARG A 160 -20.01 -1.60 -2.33
CA ARG A 160 -20.56 -2.92 -2.65
C ARG A 160 -20.09 -3.37 -4.01
N GLU A 161 -19.84 -4.67 -4.17
CA GLU A 161 -19.49 -5.26 -5.46
C GLU A 161 -20.58 -4.96 -6.49
N VAL A 162 -20.16 -4.46 -7.65
CA VAL A 162 -21.03 -4.16 -8.79
C VAL A 162 -21.29 -5.45 -9.55
N ASP A 163 -22.53 -5.65 -10.00
CA ASP A 163 -23.00 -6.84 -10.73
C ASP A 163 -22.92 -8.16 -9.95
N ALA A 164 -22.78 -8.09 -8.62
CA ALA A 164 -22.90 -9.26 -7.76
C ALA A 164 -24.34 -9.81 -7.77
N GLU A 165 -24.46 -11.13 -7.63
CA GLU A 165 -25.76 -11.73 -7.36
C GLU A 165 -26.25 -11.27 -5.97
N PRO A 166 -27.57 -11.04 -5.78
CA PRO A 166 -28.12 -10.44 -4.55
C PRO A 166 -27.74 -11.15 -3.25
N CYS A 167 -27.36 -12.44 -3.30
CA CYS A 167 -26.98 -13.22 -2.13
C CYS A 167 -25.47 -13.61 -2.11
N TRP A 168 -24.67 -13.09 -3.04
CA TRP A 168 -23.23 -13.32 -3.16
C TRP A 168 -22.51 -11.98 -3.39
N THR A 169 -22.80 -11.01 -2.52
CA THR A 169 -22.23 -9.67 -2.63
C THR A 169 -21.12 -9.48 -1.60
N ARG A 170 -19.97 -9.00 -2.07
CA ARG A 170 -18.90 -8.50 -1.22
C ARG A 170 -19.18 -7.05 -0.84
N ILE A 171 -19.03 -6.73 0.43
CA ILE A 171 -19.25 -5.41 1.00
C ILE A 171 -17.98 -5.00 1.74
N VAL A 172 -17.54 -3.76 1.58
CA VAL A 172 -16.40 -3.22 2.31
C VAL A 172 -16.79 -1.88 2.91
N ARG A 173 -16.73 -1.74 4.23
CA ARG A 173 -16.72 -0.42 4.86
C ARG A 173 -15.30 0.10 4.88
N VAL A 174 -15.09 1.24 4.23
CA VAL A 174 -13.81 1.94 4.15
C VAL A 174 -13.88 3.11 5.13
N ALA A 175 -13.44 2.87 6.37
CA ALA A 175 -13.21 3.90 7.37
C ALA A 175 -11.71 4.22 7.40
N ALA A 176 -11.31 5.42 6.97
CA ALA A 176 -9.90 5.74 6.79
C ALA A 176 -9.57 7.20 7.10
N SER A 177 -8.43 7.38 7.75
CA SER A 177 -7.90 8.67 8.16
C SER A 177 -6.57 8.97 7.47
N ILE A 178 -6.29 10.27 7.22
CA ILE A 178 -4.98 10.68 6.72
C ILE A 178 -3.90 10.32 7.74
N VAL A 179 -2.83 9.70 7.27
CA VAL A 179 -1.64 9.43 8.07
C VAL A 179 -0.83 10.72 8.23
N PRO A 180 -0.63 11.23 9.47
CA PRO A 180 0.22 12.38 9.71
C PRO A 180 1.67 12.09 9.28
N ARG A 181 2.39 13.12 8.83
CA ARG A 181 3.81 12.96 8.42
C ARG A 181 4.71 12.42 9.54
N SER A 182 4.42 12.77 10.78
CA SER A 182 5.12 12.27 11.96
C SER A 182 4.96 10.75 12.18
N GLN A 183 3.92 10.14 11.62
CA GLN A 183 3.67 8.69 11.66
C GLN A 183 4.20 7.96 10.41
N MET A 184 4.81 8.68 9.46
CA MET A 184 5.42 8.09 8.28
C MET A 184 6.94 8.03 8.46
N ILE A 185 7.46 6.86 8.82
CA ILE A 185 8.89 6.66 9.09
C ILE A 185 9.65 6.61 7.75
N PRO A 186 10.57 7.54 7.47
CA PRO A 186 11.28 7.57 6.19
C PRO A 186 12.42 6.56 6.13
N TYR A 187 12.55 5.92 4.98
CA TYR A 187 13.61 4.99 4.66
C TYR A 187 14.22 5.30 3.30
N ARG A 188 15.53 5.09 3.19
CA ARG A 188 16.26 5.15 1.92
C ARG A 188 16.80 3.77 1.58
N LEU A 189 16.79 3.40 0.31
CA LEU A 189 17.58 2.28 -0.18
C LEU A 189 19.05 2.48 0.17
N ARG A 190 19.74 1.41 0.57
CA ARG A 190 21.20 1.43 0.73
C ARG A 190 21.88 1.59 -0.64
N ASP A 191 23.09 2.11 -0.62
CA ASP A 191 23.90 2.34 -1.83
C ASP A 191 24.21 1.04 -2.61
N SER A 192 24.07 -0.12 -1.96
CA SER A 192 24.22 -1.44 -2.56
C SER A 192 22.95 -1.97 -3.26
N ALA A 193 21.84 -1.25 -3.23
CA ALA A 193 20.60 -1.68 -3.85
C ALA A 193 20.74 -1.68 -5.39
N VAL A 194 20.28 -2.76 -6.00
CA VAL A 194 20.40 -2.95 -7.46
C VAL A 194 19.09 -3.44 -8.05
N TRP A 195 18.77 -2.93 -9.24
CA TRP A 195 17.76 -3.47 -10.11
C TRP A 195 18.39 -4.48 -11.06
N GLU A 196 17.92 -5.72 -11.01
CA GLU A 196 18.30 -6.78 -11.93
C GLU A 196 17.19 -6.96 -12.99
N GLN A 197 17.59 -7.01 -14.26
CA GLN A 197 16.68 -7.36 -15.34
C GLN A 197 17.39 -8.23 -16.38
N ILE A 198 16.63 -9.11 -17.04
CA ILE A 198 17.13 -9.89 -18.18
C ILE A 198 16.81 -9.11 -19.46
N SER A 199 17.84 -8.78 -20.22
CA SER A 199 17.70 -8.15 -21.54
C SER A 199 16.99 -9.07 -22.54
N PRO A 200 16.39 -8.54 -23.63
CA PRO A 200 15.86 -9.37 -24.71
C PRO A 200 16.89 -10.34 -25.32
N THR A 201 18.18 -10.00 -25.21
CA THR A 201 19.33 -10.80 -25.66
C THR A 201 19.81 -11.83 -24.64
N GLY A 202 19.17 -11.96 -23.48
CA GLY A 202 19.48 -12.95 -22.45
C GLY A 202 20.58 -12.56 -21.46
N TYR A 203 21.22 -11.39 -21.62
CA TYR A 203 22.17 -10.87 -20.64
C TYR A 203 21.46 -10.25 -19.43
N THR A 204 21.98 -10.54 -18.24
CA THR A 204 21.58 -9.85 -17.01
C THR A 204 22.16 -8.44 -16.98
N ILE A 205 21.30 -7.46 -16.73
CA ILE A 205 21.66 -6.06 -16.55
C ILE A 205 21.44 -5.70 -15.09
N TRP A 206 22.48 -5.15 -14.48
CA TRP A 206 22.46 -4.61 -13.12
C TRP A 206 22.50 -3.10 -13.19
N ARG A 207 21.58 -2.44 -12.49
CA ARG A 207 21.58 -0.98 -12.38
C ARG A 207 21.51 -0.58 -10.92
N PRO A 208 22.32 0.38 -10.46
CA PRO A 208 22.18 0.90 -9.10
C PRO A 208 20.78 1.50 -8.94
N LEU A 209 20.12 1.15 -7.86
CA LEU A 209 18.78 1.61 -7.53
C LEU A 209 18.88 2.55 -6.34
N ASP A 210 18.50 3.81 -6.54
CA ASP A 210 18.41 4.80 -5.46
C ASP A 210 16.96 5.21 -5.27
N GLY A 211 16.62 5.63 -4.06
CA GLY A 211 15.28 6.11 -3.78
C GLY A 211 14.88 5.94 -2.33
N HIS A 212 13.63 6.28 -2.08
CA HIS A 212 13.05 6.27 -0.75
C HIS A 212 11.68 5.62 -0.75
N PHE A 213 11.27 5.24 0.46
CA PHE A 213 9.92 4.82 0.78
C PHE A 213 9.63 5.24 2.22
N ARG A 214 8.39 5.08 2.66
CA ARG A 214 8.03 5.29 4.06
C ARG A 214 7.31 4.07 4.59
N LEU A 215 7.48 3.82 5.89
CA LEU A 215 6.71 2.82 6.62
C LEU A 215 5.62 3.52 7.43
N VAL A 216 4.42 2.95 7.39
CA VAL A 216 3.27 3.34 8.21
C VAL A 216 2.85 2.11 9.00
N GLU A 217 2.91 2.19 10.32
CA GLU A 217 2.45 1.11 11.19
C GLU A 217 0.97 0.81 10.93
N LEU A 218 0.68 -0.48 10.76
CA LEU A 218 -0.68 -0.97 10.65
C LEU A 218 -1.20 -1.39 12.02
N PRO A 219 -2.51 -1.26 12.26
CA PRO A 219 -3.11 -1.78 13.46
C PRO A 219 -2.82 -3.28 13.61
N LEU A 220 -2.28 -3.68 14.76
CA LEU A 220 -2.03 -5.09 15.06
C LEU A 220 -3.35 -5.83 15.24
N GLU A 221 -3.40 -7.06 14.74
CA GLU A 221 -4.46 -7.98 15.11
C GLU A 221 -4.25 -8.40 16.57
N THR A 222 -5.24 -8.14 17.41
CA THR A 222 -5.11 -8.15 18.89
C THR A 222 -4.70 -9.52 19.48
N ASN A 223 -4.63 -10.57 18.66
CA ASN A 223 -4.41 -11.96 19.09
C ASN A 223 -3.25 -12.71 18.39
N THR A 224 -2.41 -12.06 17.56
CA THR A 224 -1.26 -12.76 16.95
C THR A 224 -0.12 -12.90 17.94
N GLN A 225 0.19 -14.15 18.33
CA GLN A 225 1.33 -14.50 19.17
C GLN A 225 2.20 -15.53 18.44
N PRO A 226 3.51 -15.28 18.21
CA PRO A 226 4.29 -14.10 18.64
C PRO A 226 3.88 -12.80 17.91
N PRO A 227 4.13 -11.62 18.49
CA PRO A 227 3.75 -10.35 17.88
C PRO A 227 4.54 -10.15 16.58
N VAL A 228 3.82 -10.10 15.46
CA VAL A 228 4.37 -9.69 14.16
C VAL A 228 4.12 -8.20 14.01
N HIS A 229 5.19 -7.42 13.82
CA HIS A 229 5.09 -6.01 13.49
C HIS A 229 4.81 -5.88 11.99
N GLU A 230 3.70 -5.23 11.66
CA GLU A 230 3.31 -4.98 10.28
C GLU A 230 3.30 -3.49 9.98
N ALA A 231 3.84 -3.13 8.83
CA ALA A 231 3.81 -1.78 8.32
C ALA A 231 3.47 -1.77 6.83
N ALA A 232 2.64 -0.83 6.41
CA ALA A 232 2.48 -0.53 5.00
C ALA A 232 3.71 0.22 4.50
N VAL A 233 4.24 -0.25 3.36
CA VAL A 233 5.24 0.43 2.56
C VAL A 233 4.52 1.37 1.62
N VAL A 234 4.74 2.67 1.78
CA VAL A 234 4.04 3.71 1.03
C VAL A 234 5.03 4.68 0.40
N SER A 235 4.55 5.46 -0.57
CA SER A 235 5.34 6.49 -1.25
C SER A 235 6.65 5.93 -1.84
N VAL A 236 6.62 4.73 -2.40
CA VAL A 236 7.78 4.16 -3.08
C VAL A 236 8.13 5.04 -4.26
N LEU A 237 9.36 5.54 -4.27
CA LEU A 237 9.93 6.27 -5.39
C LEU A 237 11.38 5.87 -5.54
N TRP A 238 11.61 4.90 -6.42
CA TRP A 238 12.95 4.44 -6.76
C TRP A 238 13.28 4.77 -8.21
N THR A 239 14.56 4.97 -8.45
CA THR A 239 15.07 5.32 -9.76
C THR A 239 16.37 4.58 -10.02
N ALA A 240 16.53 4.09 -11.24
CA ALA A 240 17.81 3.62 -11.73
C ALA A 240 18.23 4.47 -12.94
N PRO A 241 19.50 4.90 -13.03
CA PRO A 241 19.98 5.69 -14.15
C PRO A 241 19.99 4.84 -15.43
N ALA A 242 19.90 5.48 -16.60
CA ALA A 242 20.16 4.81 -17.86
C ALA A 242 21.57 4.17 -17.84
N SER A 243 21.76 3.09 -18.58
CA SER A 243 23.05 2.41 -18.72
C SER A 243 23.31 2.06 -20.18
N ALA A 244 24.55 1.65 -20.50
CA ALA A 244 24.91 1.21 -21.85
C ALA A 244 24.09 0.01 -22.37
N LEU A 245 23.41 -0.71 -21.47
CA LEU A 245 22.56 -1.85 -21.78
C LEU A 245 21.05 -1.53 -21.62
N ALA A 246 20.72 -0.31 -21.16
CA ALA A 246 19.36 0.15 -20.93
C ALA A 246 19.29 1.68 -21.12
N ASP A 247 18.97 2.11 -22.34
CA ASP A 247 19.08 3.51 -22.79
C ASP A 247 18.20 4.53 -22.05
N TRP A 248 17.32 4.09 -21.13
CA TRP A 248 16.35 4.94 -20.45
C TRP A 248 16.41 4.78 -18.93
N PRO A 249 16.22 5.87 -18.16
CA PRO A 249 16.05 5.78 -16.72
C PRO A 249 14.82 4.94 -16.40
N LEU A 250 14.92 4.14 -15.33
CA LEU A 250 13.82 3.39 -14.77
C LEU A 250 13.29 4.20 -13.59
N ARG A 251 11.97 4.35 -13.51
CA ARG A 251 11.29 4.83 -12.31
C ARG A 251 10.36 3.75 -11.79
N VAL A 252 10.42 3.49 -10.50
CA VAL A 252 9.59 2.52 -9.80
C VAL A 252 8.73 3.24 -8.78
N GLN A 253 7.44 2.96 -8.77
CA GLN A 253 6.48 3.48 -7.80
C GLN A 253 5.56 2.37 -7.32
N GLY A 254 4.93 2.51 -6.15
CA GLY A 254 3.96 1.55 -5.67
C GLY A 254 3.78 1.57 -4.16
N ALA A 255 3.20 0.48 -3.67
CA ALA A 255 2.98 0.22 -2.26
C ALA A 255 3.16 -1.26 -1.94
N GLY A 256 3.31 -1.55 -0.65
CA GLY A 256 3.59 -2.90 -0.19
C GLY A 256 3.32 -3.10 1.29
N LEU A 257 3.64 -4.29 1.77
CA LEU A 257 3.58 -4.69 3.16
C LEU A 257 4.98 -5.10 3.61
N TYR A 258 5.39 -4.58 4.76
CA TYR A 258 6.61 -4.97 5.44
C TYR A 258 6.23 -5.67 6.74
N ARG A 259 6.77 -6.87 6.93
CA ARG A 259 6.57 -7.70 8.11
C ARG A 259 7.89 -7.90 8.81
N LEU A 260 7.86 -7.80 10.13
CA LEU A 260 8.97 -8.10 11.02
C LEU A 260 8.45 -8.94 12.17
N GLY A 261 8.94 -10.16 12.31
CA GLY A 261 8.45 -11.08 13.33
C GLY A 261 9.48 -12.13 13.68
N THR A 262 9.16 -12.95 14.67
CA THR A 262 9.95 -14.14 14.97
C THR A 262 9.32 -15.35 14.33
N PHE A 263 10.08 -16.05 13.49
CA PHE A 263 9.61 -17.25 12.79
C PHE A 263 10.52 -18.44 13.15
N GLY A 264 9.93 -19.63 13.19
CA GLY A 264 10.66 -20.90 13.34
C GLY A 264 11.29 -21.19 14.73
N VAL A 265 11.97 -22.33 14.79
CA VAL A 265 12.79 -22.81 15.94
C VAL A 265 14.19 -23.17 15.41
N PRO A 266 15.29 -22.58 15.91
CA PRO A 266 15.35 -21.54 16.95
C PRO A 266 14.69 -20.24 16.49
N THR A 267 14.20 -19.45 17.44
CA THR A 267 13.47 -18.20 17.21
C THR A 267 14.38 -17.17 16.55
N VAL A 268 14.29 -17.02 15.23
CA VAL A 268 15.04 -16.01 14.48
C VAL A 268 14.09 -14.86 14.16
N VAL A 269 14.55 -13.62 14.35
CA VAL A 269 13.81 -12.46 13.86
C VAL A 269 13.99 -12.43 12.35
N GLU A 270 12.91 -12.50 11.61
CA GLU A 270 12.90 -12.41 10.15
C GLU A 270 12.04 -11.24 9.70
N GLN A 271 12.35 -10.77 8.50
CA GLN A 271 11.66 -9.69 7.82
C GLN A 271 11.24 -10.13 6.42
N ARG A 272 10.15 -9.56 5.92
CA ARG A 272 9.69 -9.78 4.54
C ARG A 272 9.09 -8.48 4.00
N LEU A 273 9.46 -8.12 2.78
CA LEU A 273 8.85 -7.05 2.01
C LEU A 273 8.10 -7.67 0.83
N GLU A 274 6.80 -7.42 0.77
CA GLU A 274 5.97 -7.71 -0.38
C GLU A 274 5.48 -6.39 -0.97
N ALA A 275 5.62 -6.16 -2.27
CA ALA A 275 5.22 -4.91 -2.89
C ALA A 275 4.63 -5.10 -4.29
N ASP A 276 3.61 -4.33 -4.61
CA ASP A 276 3.15 -4.16 -5.99
C ASP A 276 3.79 -2.91 -6.55
N LEU A 277 4.66 -3.10 -7.54
CA LEU A 277 5.47 -2.03 -8.10
C LEU A 277 5.07 -1.79 -9.55
N THR A 278 4.94 -0.52 -9.89
CA THR A 278 4.76 -0.03 -11.24
C THR A 278 6.09 0.48 -11.75
N LEU A 279 6.60 -0.17 -12.79
CA LEU A 279 7.76 0.31 -13.53
C LEU A 279 7.30 1.26 -14.63
N ILE A 280 8.02 2.37 -14.74
CA ILE A 280 7.84 3.38 -15.75
C ILE A 280 9.16 3.48 -16.50
N GLU A 281 9.15 3.02 -17.74
CA GLU A 281 10.33 2.95 -18.61
C GLU A 281 10.10 3.70 -19.94
N GLY A 282 11.18 4.24 -20.50
CA GLY A 282 11.25 4.54 -21.94
C GLY A 282 10.81 5.94 -22.41
N ARG A 283 11.19 6.23 -23.66
CA ARG A 283 10.78 7.41 -24.46
C ARG A 283 9.29 7.40 -24.80
N TRP A 284 8.72 6.19 -24.91
CA TRP A 284 7.30 5.89 -25.02
C TRP A 284 6.97 5.18 -23.71
N VAL A 285 6.25 5.86 -22.82
CA VAL A 285 6.04 5.42 -21.43
C VAL A 285 5.43 4.02 -21.42
N SER A 286 6.25 2.99 -21.19
CA SER A 286 5.75 1.63 -20.94
C SER A 286 5.55 1.47 -19.45
N VAL A 287 4.30 1.20 -19.07
CA VAL A 287 3.90 0.96 -17.69
C VAL A 287 3.74 -0.55 -17.52
N ARG A 288 4.56 -1.13 -16.65
CA ARG A 288 4.45 -2.55 -16.27
C ARG A 288 4.18 -2.64 -14.78
N ARG A 289 3.30 -3.55 -14.36
CA ARG A 289 3.11 -3.89 -12.95
C ARG A 289 3.85 -5.17 -12.64
N LEU A 290 4.58 -5.19 -11.54
CA LEU A 290 5.27 -6.36 -11.02
C LEU A 290 4.85 -6.59 -9.56
N ARG A 291 4.86 -7.86 -9.15
CA ARG A 291 4.79 -8.24 -7.75
C ARG A 291 6.21 -8.58 -7.29
N PHE A 292 6.67 -7.91 -6.25
CA PHE A 292 7.93 -8.15 -5.60
C PHE A 292 7.68 -8.83 -4.26
N ASP A 293 8.52 -9.81 -3.94
CA ASP A 293 8.55 -10.47 -2.64
C ASP A 293 10.01 -10.79 -2.31
N SER A 294 10.49 -10.29 -1.18
CA SER A 294 11.85 -10.58 -0.72
C SER A 294 12.02 -12.01 -0.21
N GLY A 295 10.93 -12.74 0.03
CA GLY A 295 10.91 -13.91 0.89
C GLY A 295 11.18 -13.55 2.35
N LEU A 296 11.19 -14.56 3.22
CA LEU A 296 11.63 -14.42 4.62
C LEU A 296 13.15 -14.25 4.66
N GLN A 297 13.60 -13.17 5.27
CA GLN A 297 15.01 -12.81 5.39
C GLN A 297 15.38 -12.66 6.86
N PRO A 298 16.52 -13.19 7.34
CA PRO A 298 16.97 -12.91 8.69
C PRO A 298 17.13 -11.40 8.91
N PHE A 299 16.74 -10.91 10.07
CA PHE A 299 16.80 -9.49 10.39
C PHE A 299 18.24 -8.95 10.41
N ASN A 300 19.20 -9.84 10.70
CA ASN A 300 20.63 -9.54 10.77
C ASN A 300 21.42 -10.05 9.54
N SER A 301 20.76 -10.54 8.48
CA SER A 301 21.52 -10.96 7.29
C SER A 301 22.07 -9.74 6.56
N VAL A 302 23.39 -9.70 6.44
CA VAL A 302 24.10 -8.89 5.42
C VAL A 302 24.15 -9.63 4.07
N SER A 303 23.75 -10.90 4.06
CA SER A 303 23.70 -11.74 2.88
C SER A 303 22.30 -11.75 2.27
N TRP A 304 22.20 -11.16 1.09
CA TRP A 304 21.16 -11.46 0.13
C TRP A 304 21.70 -12.60 -0.74
N LEU A 305 20.89 -13.65 -0.94
CA LEU A 305 20.74 -14.53 -2.13
C LEU A 305 20.74 -16.04 -1.90
N PRO A 306 20.09 -16.81 -2.82
CA PRO A 306 19.10 -17.85 -2.53
C PRO A 306 19.65 -19.11 -1.88
#